data_AF-A0A2V6FW62-F1
#
_entry.id   AF-A0A2V6FW62-F1
#
_cell.length_a   1.000
_cell.length_b   1.000
_cell.length_c   1.000
_cell.angle_alpha   90.00
_cell.angle_beta   90.00
_cell.angle_gamma   90.00
#
_symmetry.space_group_name_H-M   'P 1'
#
loop_
_entity.id
_entity.type
_entity.pdbx_description
1 polymer ?
#
loop_
_entity_poly.entity_id
_entity_poly.type
_entity_poly.pdbx_seq_one_letter_code
_entity_poly.pdbx_strand_id
1 'polypeptide(L)'
;MNASEFVAYVGPPDIHDSTITSVTRQGDSVRVELRTLDARPLSLTFQGVASIMSQHPEGMFLYALTELASPSPPLRRFVFANSDEESASALEVLAENFTSDTAADAPPKA
;
A
#
# COMPACT_ATOMS: atom_id res chain seq x y z
N MET A 1 -17.66 19.23 3.62
CA MET A 1 -16.52 18.37 3.21
C MET A 1 -16.82 17.01 3.79
N ASN A 2 -17.17 16.02 2.97
CA ASN A 2 -17.33 14.66 3.48
C ASN A 2 -15.91 14.13 3.71
N ALA A 3 -15.53 13.99 4.98
CA ALA A 3 -14.33 13.26 5.34
C ALA A 3 -14.42 11.87 4.71
N SER A 4 -13.34 11.40 4.09
CA SER A 4 -13.28 10.04 3.55
C SER A 4 -13.62 9.07 4.67
N GLU A 5 -14.78 8.42 4.55
CA GLU A 5 -15.28 7.50 5.55
C GLU A 5 -14.37 6.26 5.61
N PHE A 6 -14.00 5.84 6.81
CA PHE A 6 -13.24 4.61 7.01
C PHE A 6 -14.04 3.41 6.51
N VAL A 7 -13.41 2.57 5.70
CA VAL A 7 -14.02 1.32 5.21
C VAL A 7 -13.47 0.15 6.01
N ALA A 8 -12.16 -0.09 5.95
CA ALA A 8 -11.52 -1.22 6.61
C ALA A 8 -10.00 -1.05 6.70
N TYR A 9 -9.37 -1.88 7.53
CA TYR A 9 -7.97 -2.25 7.36
C TYR A 9 -7.90 -3.38 6.33
N VAL A 10 -7.00 -3.26 5.34
CA VAL A 10 -6.92 -4.17 4.19
C VAL A 10 -5.48 -4.63 3.96
N GLY A 11 -5.32 -5.66 3.12
CA GLY A 11 -4.02 -6.26 2.83
C GLY A 11 -3.78 -7.57 3.57
N PRO A 12 -2.65 -8.23 3.31
CA PRO A 12 -2.29 -9.48 3.95
C PRO A 12 -1.91 -9.28 5.43
N PRO A 13 -2.00 -10.33 6.26
CA PRO A 13 -1.63 -10.24 7.68
C PRO A 13 -0.19 -9.73 7.91
N ASP A 14 0.71 -10.04 6.99
CA ASP A 14 2.13 -9.69 7.05
C ASP A 14 2.42 -8.20 6.77
N ILE A 15 1.39 -7.37 6.52
CA ILE A 15 1.57 -5.93 6.29
C ILE A 15 1.90 -5.16 7.56
N HIS A 16 1.40 -5.62 8.71
CA HIS A 16 1.75 -5.05 10.00
C HIS A 16 3.23 -5.30 10.26
N ASP A 17 3.95 -4.27 10.71
CA ASP A 17 5.41 -4.30 10.90
C ASP A 17 6.23 -4.53 9.63
N SER A 18 5.66 -4.24 8.46
CA SER A 18 6.41 -4.25 7.20
C SER A 18 7.03 -2.89 6.90
N THR A 19 8.12 -2.88 6.15
CA THR A 19 8.79 -1.64 5.70
C THR A 19 8.62 -1.48 4.20
N ILE A 20 8.20 -0.29 3.75
CA ILE A 20 8.20 0.02 2.31
C ILE A 20 9.64 0.09 1.82
N THR A 21 9.95 -0.69 0.80
CA THR A 21 11.29 -0.75 0.18
C THR A 21 11.35 -0.03 -1.16
N SER A 22 10.23 0.04 -1.88
CA SER A 22 10.13 0.80 -3.14
C SER A 22 8.68 1.09 -3.49
N VAL A 23 8.46 2.24 -4.14
CA VAL A 23 7.21 2.56 -4.83
C VAL A 23 7.49 2.82 -6.30
N THR A 24 6.88 2.05 -7.20
CA THR A 24 7.04 2.19 -8.65
C THR A 24 5.70 2.42 -9.32
N ARG A 25 5.59 3.45 -10.17
CA ARG A 25 4.40 3.71 -10.99
C ARG A 25 4.67 3.36 -12.45
N GLN A 26 3.74 2.66 -13.08
CA GLN A 26 3.73 2.37 -14.52
C GLN A 26 2.32 2.59 -15.07
N GLY A 27 2.12 3.69 -15.80
CA GLY A 27 0.80 4.07 -16.30
C GLY A 27 -0.21 4.31 -15.16
N ASP A 28 -1.30 3.56 -15.20
CA ASP A 28 -2.39 3.51 -14.23
C ASP A 28 -2.18 2.45 -13.14
N SER A 29 -0.99 1.86 -13.05
CA SER A 29 -0.65 0.93 -11.98
C SER A 29 0.46 1.48 -11.07
N VAL A 30 0.34 1.20 -9.77
CA VAL A 30 1.37 1.47 -8.77
C VAL A 30 1.69 0.17 -8.06
N ARG A 31 2.97 -0.18 -8.02
CA ARG A 31 3.49 -1.27 -7.20
C ARG A 31 4.21 -0.72 -5.99
N VAL A 32 3.87 -1.23 -4.81
CA VAL A 32 4.53 -0.96 -3.54
C VAL A 32 5.18 -2.26 -3.09
N GLU A 33 6.51 -2.25 -3.02
CA GLU A 33 7.31 -3.37 -2.57
C GLU A 33 7.60 -3.20 -1.07
N LEU A 34 7.31 -4.23 -0.28
CA LEU A 34 7.46 -4.25 1.15
C LEU A 34 8.39 -5.39 1.59
N ARG A 35 9.01 -5.19 2.74
CA ARG A 35 9.73 -6.23 3.47
C ARG A 35 9.06 -6.44 4.82
N THR A 36 8.59 -7.65 5.05
CA THR A 36 7.99 -8.05 6.33
C THR A 36 9.04 -8.08 7.45
N LEU A 37 8.59 -8.18 8.70
CA LEU A 37 9.48 -8.26 9.87
C LEU A 37 10.48 -9.43 9.79
N ASP A 38 10.07 -10.56 9.22
CA ASP A 38 10.91 -11.75 8.99
C ASP A 38 11.66 -11.71 7.64
N ALA A 39 11.78 -10.53 7.05
CA ALA A 39 12.51 -10.24 5.82
C ALA A 39 11.97 -10.91 4.54
N ARG A 40 10.74 -11.43 4.55
CA ARG A 40 10.07 -11.90 3.34
C ARG A 40 9.63 -10.72 2.45
N PRO A 41 9.76 -10.83 1.12
CA PRO A 41 9.22 -9.82 0.22
C PRO A 41 7.71 -9.98 0.09
N LEU A 42 7.02 -8.83 0.10
CA LEU A 42 5.59 -8.70 -0.14
C LEU A 42 5.39 -7.57 -1.15
N SER A 43 4.55 -7.77 -2.16
CA SER A 43 4.23 -6.74 -3.15
C SER A 43 2.75 -6.44 -3.12
N LEU A 44 2.39 -5.15 -3.14
CA LEU A 44 1.03 -4.68 -3.37
C LEU A 44 0.96 -3.98 -4.72
N THR A 45 0.06 -4.42 -5.59
CA THR A 45 -0.15 -3.80 -6.90
C THR A 45 -1.54 -3.17 -6.95
N PHE A 46 -1.58 -1.86 -7.10
CA PHE A 46 -2.78 -1.06 -7.30
C PHE A 46 -3.06 -0.88 -8.79
N GLN A 47 -4.33 -0.95 -9.18
CA GLN A 47 -4.80 -0.83 -10.57
C GLN A 47 -5.85 0.28 -10.72
N GLY A 48 -5.92 0.89 -11.89
CA GLY A 48 -6.82 2.04 -12.12
C GLY A 48 -6.45 3.23 -11.25
N VAL A 49 -5.15 3.47 -11.05
CA VAL A 49 -4.61 4.52 -10.17
C VAL A 49 -4.88 5.90 -10.80
N ALA A 50 -5.77 6.65 -10.17
CA ALA A 50 -6.06 8.03 -10.51
C ALA A 50 -4.97 8.98 -10.00
N SER A 51 -4.50 8.80 -8.76
CA SER A 51 -3.48 9.65 -8.16
C SER A 51 -2.68 8.93 -7.08
N ILE A 52 -1.46 9.43 -6.83
CA ILE A 52 -0.59 9.01 -5.74
C ILE A 52 -0.11 10.25 -5.00
N MET A 53 -0.21 10.23 -3.67
CA MET A 53 0.52 11.15 -2.80
C MET A 53 1.68 10.37 -2.20
N SER A 54 2.90 10.84 -2.39
CA SER A 54 4.10 10.15 -1.93
C SER A 54 5.08 11.17 -1.37
N GLN A 55 5.44 11.01 -0.11
CA GLN A 55 6.43 11.81 0.59
C GLN A 55 7.38 10.85 1.30
N HIS A 56 8.58 10.67 0.73
CA HIS A 56 9.62 9.79 1.28
C HIS A 56 9.10 8.44 1.82
N PRO A 57 8.35 7.66 1.01
CA PRO A 57 7.70 6.45 1.48
C PRO A 57 8.69 5.31 1.74
N GLU A 58 9.85 5.28 1.07
CA GLU A 58 10.86 4.26 1.33
C GLU A 58 11.43 4.36 2.75
N GLY A 59 11.52 3.22 3.43
CA GLY A 59 11.91 3.14 4.84
C GLY A 59 10.76 3.33 5.82
N MET A 60 9.55 3.66 5.35
CA MET A 60 8.37 3.80 6.21
C MET A 60 8.00 2.44 6.82
N PHE A 61 7.96 2.40 8.16
CA PHE A 61 7.54 1.23 8.93
C PHE A 61 6.04 1.28 9.15
N LEU A 62 5.33 0.24 8.73
CA LEU A 62 3.88 0.27 8.60
C LEU A 62 3.19 -0.32 9.82
N TYR A 63 2.16 0.41 10.26
CA TYR A 63 1.17 -0.10 11.19
C TYR A 63 0.09 -0.87 10.43
N ALA A 64 -0.45 -0.26 9.36
CA ALA A 64 -1.53 -0.86 8.57
C ALA A 64 -1.63 -0.24 7.17
N LEU A 65 -2.44 -0.89 6.32
CA LEU A 65 -3.02 -0.27 5.13
C LEU A 65 -4.51 -0.06 5.36
N THR A 66 -4.94 1.18 5.24
CA THR A 66 -6.33 1.58 5.47
C THR A 66 -7.02 1.89 4.16
N GLU A 67 -8.19 1.29 3.94
CA GLU A 67 -9.10 1.66 2.86
C GLU A 67 -10.10 2.70 3.36
N LEU A 68 -10.20 3.80 2.61
CA LEU A 68 -11.17 4.87 2.82
C LEU A 68 -12.06 5.05 1.59
N ALA A 69 -13.31 5.46 1.83
CA ALA A 69 -14.23 5.81 0.77
C ALA A 69 -13.73 7.03 -0.03
N SER A 70 -13.95 6.99 -1.34
CA SER A 70 -13.75 8.12 -2.24
C SER A 70 -15.12 8.68 -2.67
N PRO A 71 -15.27 10.00 -2.85
CA PRO A 71 -16.47 10.58 -3.44
C PRO A 71 -16.67 10.20 -4.93
N SER A 72 -15.68 9.57 -5.56
CA SER A 72 -15.71 9.19 -6.98
C SER A 72 -15.56 7.68 -7.17
N PRO A 73 -16.63 6.88 -7.02
CA PRO A 73 -16.62 5.47 -7.38
C PRO A 73 -16.19 5.26 -8.85
N PRO A 74 -15.47 4.17 -9.18
CA PRO A 74 -15.12 3.03 -8.32
C PRO A 74 -13.87 3.25 -7.44
N LEU A 75 -13.30 4.46 -7.39
CA LEU A 75 -12.04 4.70 -6.68
C LEU A 75 -12.20 4.51 -5.16
N ARG A 76 -11.10 4.06 -4.55
CA ARG A 76 -10.87 3.94 -3.11
C ARG A 76 -9.55 4.58 -2.78
N ARG A 77 -9.46 5.17 -1.58
CA ARG A 77 -8.23 5.78 -1.10
C ARG A 77 -7.57 4.83 -0.13
N PHE A 78 -6.38 4.38 -0.50
CA PHE A 78 -5.56 3.47 0.28
C PHE A 78 -4.45 4.27 0.95
N VAL A 79 -4.46 4.30 2.28
CA VAL A 79 -3.51 5.05 3.11
C VAL A 79 -2.60 4.07 3.82
N PHE A 80 -1.29 4.22 3.61
CA PHE A 80 -0.29 3.46 4.34
C PHE A 80 -0.01 4.18 5.66
N ALA A 81 -0.50 3.61 6.76
CA ALA A 81 -0.33 4.19 8.08
C ALA A 81 1.10 3.95 8.58
N ASN A 82 1.85 5.02 8.76
CA ASN A 82 3.18 4.99 9.35
C ASN A 82 3.08 4.74 10.86
N SER A 83 3.88 3.82 11.39
CA SER A 83 4.00 3.59 12.83
C SER A 83 4.78 4.69 13.54
N ASP A 84 5.59 5.47 12.81
CA ASP A 84 6.26 6.64 13.32
C ASP A 84 5.40 7.89 13.10
N GLU A 85 4.68 8.31 14.15
CA GLU A 85 3.77 9.48 14.11
C GLU A 85 4.52 10.81 13.99
N GLU A 86 5.82 10.87 14.30
CA GLU A 86 6.63 12.08 14.20
C GLU A 86 7.22 12.27 12.80
N SER A 87 7.24 11.20 12.00
CA SER A 87 7.76 11.24 10.63
C SER A 87 6.80 11.91 9.66
N ALA A 88 7.37 12.71 8.75
CA ALA A 88 6.63 13.29 7.63
C ALA A 88 6.48 12.30 6.46
N SER A 89 6.99 11.06 6.57
CA SER A 89 6.84 10.05 5.54
C SER A 89 5.39 9.62 5.40
N ALA A 90 4.88 9.62 4.17
CA ALA A 90 3.50 9.29 3.89
C ALA A 90 3.32 8.72 2.48
N LEU A 91 2.37 7.79 2.35
CA LEU A 91 1.96 7.21 1.07
C LEU A 91 0.44 7.04 1.05
N GLU A 92 -0.20 7.63 0.03
CA GLU A 92 -1.60 7.41 -0.28
C GLU A 92 -1.77 7.08 -1.77
N VAL A 93 -2.61 6.10 -2.07
CA VAL A 93 -2.94 5.70 -3.45
C VAL A 93 -4.45 5.79 -3.64
N LEU A 94 -4.88 6.55 -4.65
CA LEU A 94 -6.28 6.56 -5.10
C LEU A 94 -6.40 5.65 -6.31
N ALA A 95 -7.05 4.50 -6.14
CA ALA A 95 -7.11 3.44 -7.14
C ALA A 95 -8.45 2.70 -7.11
N GLU A 96 -8.76 1.90 -8.14
CA GLU A 96 -10.00 1.12 -8.19
C GLU A 96 -9.93 -0.13 -7.30
N ASN A 97 -8.76 -0.78 -7.27
CA ASN A 97 -8.50 -1.97 -6.48
C ASN A 97 -6.99 -2.17 -6.26
N PHE A 98 -6.65 -3.21 -5.49
CA PHE A 98 -5.29 -3.71 -5.39
C PHE A 98 -5.26 -5.23 -5.21
N THR A 99 -4.10 -5.82 -5.50
CA THR A 99 -3.78 -7.22 -5.19
C THR A 99 -2.51 -7.30 -4.36
N SER A 100 -2.34 -8.39 -3.63
CA SER A 100 -1.13 -8.67 -2.85
C SER A 100 -0.51 -9.98 -3.31
N ASP A 101 0.80 -9.96 -3.56
CA ASP A 101 1.59 -11.14 -3.89
C ASP A 101 2.68 -11.31 -2.83
N THR A 102 2.72 -12.49 -2.20
CA THR A 102 3.88 -12.91 -1.40
C THR A 102 4.77 -13.75 -2.30
N ALA A 103 6.10 -13.60 -2.23
CA ALA A 103 6.98 -14.44 -3.04
C ALA A 103 6.96 -15.94 -2.64
N ALA A 104 6.09 -16.35 -1.71
CA ALA A 104 5.91 -17.73 -1.29
C ALA A 104 5.33 -18.64 -2.39
N ASP A 105 4.88 -18.09 -3.52
CA ASP A 105 4.23 -18.86 -4.61
C ASP A 105 5.01 -18.88 -5.93
N ALA A 106 6.29 -18.51 -5.92
CA ALA A 106 7.15 -18.79 -7.07
C ALA A 106 7.48 -20.30 -7.07
N PRO A 107 7.06 -21.09 -8.07
CA PRO A 107 7.47 -22.48 -8.15
C PRO A 107 9.00 -22.55 -8.21
N PRO A 108 9.63 -23.56 -7.57
CA PRO A 108 11.08 -23.71 -7.67
C PRO A 108 11.46 -23.78 -9.15
N LYS A 109 12.42 -22.95 -9.56
CA LYS A 109 13.02 -23.07 -10.89
C LYS A 109 13.55 -24.51 -11.01
N ALA A 110 12.98 -25.26 -11.95
CA ALA A 110 13.42 -26.60 -12.33
C ALA A 110 14.84 -26.58 -12.90
#